data_AF-A0A6M3WVV8-F1
#
_entry.id   AF-A0A6M3WVV8-F1
#
_cell.length_a   1.000
_cell.length_b   1.000
_cell.length_c   1.000
_cell.angle_alpha   90.00
_cell.angle_beta   90.00
_cell.angle_gamma   90.00
#
_symmetry.space_group_name_H-M   'P 1'
#
loop_
_entity.id
_entity.type
_entity.pdbx_description
1 polymer ?
#
loop_
_entity_poly.entity_id
_entity_poly.type
_entity_poly.pdbx_seq_one_letter_code
_entity_poly.pdbx_strand_id
1 'polypeptide(L)'
;MTRLWPKNSGIDLNNEVAYLFFSTKDKFSNNLINKTNYSLCIDILNNHGQRILFKALLDELQILVLDLVELNLSVENIQVLNYKIVCDLINKSRRRFLQYLASYISDSSINVVVDLGSLAVNQYTNLVLSEYKIILQQLLVYMIFGSSAVNDYGLGFINYTVPSYYISILLETSVLHLGNLIICTIIDSCASLSKVSTFLNKYKLCNISYLSIRSLACFKNLLVYQNLIYSYIDYPKAIYNCRYRVLLLSSQGIVSKYIYCYRFKDISSLSSIQLGTIFFIELQDVIIPKLEQSLLILGKLVVYVLINLVANFFILIVKIITSRLYSRII
;
A
#
# COMPACT_ATOMS: atom_id res chain seq x y z
N MET A 1 10.67 -23.71 8.83
CA MET A 1 10.51 -24.09 7.41
C MET A 1 9.39 -23.25 6.81
N THR A 2 9.63 -22.58 5.69
CA THR A 2 8.59 -21.82 4.97
C THR A 2 7.62 -22.79 4.31
N ARG A 3 6.35 -22.76 4.72
CA ARG A 3 5.28 -23.56 4.09
C ARG A 3 5.07 -23.06 2.66
N LEU A 4 5.06 -23.98 1.70
CA LEU A 4 4.83 -23.68 0.29
C LEU A 4 3.34 -23.75 -0.02
N TRP A 5 2.90 -22.95 -0.99
CA TRP A 5 1.53 -23.00 -1.49
C TRP A 5 1.30 -24.24 -2.37
N PRO A 6 0.13 -24.87 -2.31
CA PRO A 6 -0.19 -26.02 -3.17
C PRO A 6 -0.08 -25.68 -4.65
N LYS A 7 0.33 -26.69 -5.43
CA LYS A 7 0.61 -26.54 -6.86
C LYS A 7 -0.65 -26.59 -7.71
N ASN A 8 -1.54 -27.52 -7.40
CA ASN A 8 -2.71 -27.84 -8.19
C ASN A 8 -3.98 -27.63 -7.38
N SER A 9 -5.11 -27.50 -8.06
CA SER A 9 -6.42 -27.58 -7.44
C SER A 9 -6.63 -28.94 -6.77
N GLY A 10 -7.32 -28.95 -5.63
CA GLY A 10 -7.55 -30.16 -4.85
C GLY A 10 -7.82 -29.86 -3.37
N ILE A 11 -7.92 -30.93 -2.58
CA ILE A 11 -8.24 -30.85 -1.15
C ILE A 11 -7.19 -30.04 -0.38
N ASP A 12 -5.91 -30.22 -0.70
CA ASP A 12 -4.82 -29.49 -0.05
C ASP A 12 -4.92 -27.98 -0.29
N LEU A 13 -5.20 -27.55 -1.52
CA LEU A 13 -5.42 -26.14 -1.86
C LEU A 13 -6.61 -25.57 -1.09
N ASN A 14 -7.73 -26.28 -1.10
CA ASN A 14 -8.95 -25.83 -0.41
C ASN A 14 -8.72 -25.64 1.10
N ASN A 15 -7.98 -26.56 1.72
CA ASN A 15 -7.62 -26.47 3.14
C ASN A 15 -6.69 -25.27 3.42
N GLU A 16 -5.71 -25.01 2.56
CA GLU A 16 -4.82 -23.83 2.69
C GLU A 16 -5.57 -22.52 2.49
N VAL A 17 -6.50 -22.47 1.53
CA VAL A 17 -7.36 -21.30 1.30
C VAL A 17 -8.26 -21.06 2.50
N ALA A 18 -8.88 -22.09 3.06
CA ALA A 18 -9.68 -21.98 4.29
C ALA A 18 -8.84 -21.48 5.47
N TYR A 19 -7.63 -22.02 5.65
CA TYR A 19 -6.70 -21.56 6.68
C TYR A 19 -6.26 -20.11 6.47
N LEU A 20 -6.00 -19.71 5.23
CA LEU A 20 -5.67 -18.33 4.85
C LEU A 20 -6.77 -17.37 5.30
N PHE A 21 -8.02 -17.62 4.89
CA PHE A 21 -9.17 -16.81 5.31
C PHE A 21 -9.35 -16.76 6.83
N PHE A 22 -9.24 -17.90 7.51
CA PHE A 22 -9.32 -17.97 8.98
C PHE A 22 -8.23 -17.12 9.64
N SER A 23 -6.96 -17.31 9.25
CA SER A 23 -5.82 -16.58 9.81
C SER A 23 -5.89 -15.07 9.56
N THR A 24 -6.40 -14.64 8.40
CA THR A 24 -6.61 -13.22 8.10
C THR A 24 -7.75 -12.64 8.94
N LYS A 25 -8.84 -13.39 9.14
CA LYS A 25 -9.96 -12.96 9.98
C LYS A 25 -9.53 -12.75 11.43
N ASP A 26 -8.69 -13.63 11.97
CA ASP A 26 -8.15 -13.49 13.32
C ASP A 26 -7.35 -12.19 13.50
N LYS A 27 -6.61 -11.75 12.47
CA LYS A 27 -5.86 -10.49 12.50
C LYS A 27 -6.75 -9.26 12.62
N PHE A 28 -8.03 -9.32 12.24
CA PHE A 28 -8.94 -8.19 12.42
C PHE A 28 -9.25 -7.88 13.89
N SER A 29 -9.01 -8.84 14.80
CA SER A 29 -9.16 -8.63 16.24
C SER A 29 -8.08 -7.71 16.84
N ASN A 30 -6.95 -7.53 16.12
CA ASN A 30 -5.87 -6.64 16.54
C ASN A 30 -6.25 -5.17 16.40
N ASN A 31 -5.29 -4.30 16.72
CA ASN A 31 -5.39 -2.88 16.45
C ASN A 31 -5.26 -2.63 14.94
N LEU A 32 -6.16 -1.83 14.38
CA LEU A 32 -6.22 -1.54 12.94
C LEU A 32 -5.80 -0.10 12.62
N ILE A 33 -5.19 0.60 13.59
CA ILE A 33 -4.65 1.94 13.38
C ILE A 33 -3.64 1.94 12.23
N ASN A 34 -3.79 2.89 11.33
CA ASN A 34 -2.84 3.10 10.24
C ASN A 34 -1.50 3.63 10.78
N LYS A 35 -0.42 2.88 10.50
CA LYS A 35 0.97 3.20 10.82
C LYS A 35 1.80 3.45 9.57
N THR A 36 1.16 3.57 8.40
CA THR A 36 1.83 3.95 7.16
C THR A 36 2.14 5.44 7.14
N ASN A 37 3.02 5.85 6.23
CA ASN A 37 3.42 7.26 6.08
C ASN A 37 2.38 8.09 5.32
N TYR A 38 1.20 7.54 5.04
CA TYR A 38 0.18 8.15 4.20
C TYR A 38 -1.23 7.85 4.73
N SER A 39 -2.18 8.73 4.45
CA SER A 39 -3.55 8.56 4.91
C SER A 39 -4.33 7.61 4.00
N LEU A 40 -5.18 6.79 4.62
CA LEU A 40 -6.14 5.92 3.96
C LEU A 40 -7.54 6.44 4.24
N CYS A 41 -8.46 6.36 3.28
CA CYS A 41 -9.88 6.66 3.48
C CYS A 41 -10.50 5.89 4.66
N ILE A 42 -10.04 4.66 4.92
CA ILE A 42 -10.48 3.88 6.10
C ILE A 42 -10.08 4.53 7.46
N ASP A 43 -9.13 5.47 7.49
CA ASP A 43 -8.69 6.13 8.73
C ASP A 43 -9.78 7.01 9.34
N ILE A 44 -10.74 7.44 8.51
CA ILE A 44 -11.94 8.16 8.96
C ILE A 44 -12.78 7.32 9.92
N LEU A 45 -12.70 5.99 9.80
CA LEU A 45 -13.41 5.04 10.61
C LEU A 45 -12.62 4.75 11.89
N ASN A 46 -13.34 4.51 12.98
CA ASN A 46 -12.78 3.92 14.18
C ASN A 46 -12.51 2.41 13.97
N ASN A 47 -11.77 1.81 14.91
CA ASN A 47 -11.42 0.38 14.84
C ASN A 47 -12.66 -0.54 14.69
N HIS A 48 -13.79 -0.17 15.29
CA HIS A 48 -15.03 -0.94 15.16
C HIS A 48 -15.57 -0.92 13.72
N GLY A 49 -15.67 0.26 13.10
CA GLY A 49 -16.10 0.40 11.71
C GLY A 49 -15.18 -0.31 10.72
N GLN A 50 -13.87 -0.24 10.95
CA GLN A 50 -12.88 -0.95 10.14
C GLN A 50 -13.06 -2.48 10.23
N ARG A 51 -13.31 -3.02 11.43
CA ARG A 51 -13.59 -4.46 11.61
C ARG A 51 -14.83 -4.92 10.85
N ILE A 52 -15.92 -4.15 10.92
CA ILE A 52 -17.16 -4.47 10.20
C ILE A 52 -16.91 -4.46 8.69
N LEU A 53 -16.19 -3.45 8.19
CA LEU A 53 -15.84 -3.32 6.78
C LEU A 53 -15.00 -4.51 6.30
N PHE A 54 -13.92 -4.83 7.00
CA PHE A 54 -13.02 -5.93 6.60
C PHE A 54 -13.69 -7.29 6.71
N LYS A 55 -14.57 -7.49 7.71
CA LYS A 55 -15.39 -8.70 7.80
C LYS A 55 -16.34 -8.83 6.60
N ALA A 56 -17.05 -7.76 6.24
CA ALA A 56 -17.94 -7.77 5.08
C ALA A 56 -17.19 -8.09 3.77
N LEU A 57 -16.01 -7.49 3.59
CA LEU A 57 -15.13 -7.77 2.44
C LEU A 57 -14.65 -9.21 2.39
N LEU A 58 -14.18 -9.73 3.53
CA LEU A 58 -13.65 -11.09 3.60
C LEU A 58 -14.74 -12.13 3.36
N ASP A 59 -15.96 -11.88 3.83
CA ASP A 59 -17.10 -12.75 3.59
C ASP A 59 -17.55 -12.73 2.11
N GLU A 60 -17.57 -11.55 1.46
CA GLU A 60 -17.86 -11.47 0.02
C GLU A 60 -16.76 -12.08 -0.84
N LEU A 61 -15.49 -11.95 -0.44
CA LEU A 61 -14.38 -12.64 -1.11
C LEU A 61 -14.53 -14.16 -1.03
N GLN A 62 -14.95 -14.71 0.11
CA GLN A 62 -15.19 -16.15 0.25
C GLN A 62 -16.30 -16.62 -0.70
N ILE A 63 -17.43 -15.89 -0.75
CA ILE A 63 -18.52 -16.20 -1.66
C ILE A 63 -18.03 -16.12 -3.11
N LEU A 64 -17.29 -15.08 -3.46
CA LEU A 64 -16.74 -14.93 -4.80
C LEU A 64 -15.82 -16.09 -5.20
N VAL A 65 -14.97 -16.58 -4.29
CA VAL A 65 -14.14 -17.76 -4.57
C VAL A 65 -15.00 -19.00 -4.81
N LEU A 66 -16.02 -19.24 -3.98
CA LEU A 66 -16.94 -20.37 -4.16
C LEU A 66 -17.69 -20.28 -5.50
N ASP A 67 -18.27 -19.11 -5.81
CA ASP A 67 -18.97 -18.86 -7.08
C ASP A 67 -18.07 -19.15 -8.29
N LEU A 68 -16.81 -18.68 -8.27
CA LEU A 68 -15.87 -18.88 -9.37
C LEU A 68 -15.46 -20.36 -9.54
N VAL A 69 -15.35 -21.10 -8.43
CA VAL A 69 -15.10 -22.55 -8.43
C VAL A 69 -16.29 -23.31 -9.00
N GLU A 70 -17.52 -22.97 -8.58
CA GLU A 70 -18.75 -23.60 -9.08
C GLU A 70 -18.96 -23.34 -10.58
N LEU A 71 -18.62 -22.13 -11.05
CA LEU A 71 -18.69 -21.77 -12.47
C LEU A 71 -17.61 -22.44 -13.34
N ASN A 72 -16.65 -23.16 -12.75
CA ASN A 72 -15.56 -23.86 -13.44
C ASN A 72 -14.85 -22.99 -14.48
N LEU A 73 -14.55 -21.73 -14.13
CA LEU A 73 -13.91 -20.80 -15.05
C LEU A 73 -12.45 -21.21 -15.31
N SER A 74 -11.93 -20.89 -16.50
CA SER A 74 -10.51 -21.01 -16.80
C SER A 74 -9.72 -19.80 -16.30
N VAL A 75 -8.40 -19.91 -16.20
CA VAL A 75 -7.51 -18.78 -15.87
C VAL A 75 -7.73 -17.60 -16.82
N GLU A 76 -7.85 -17.88 -18.13
CA GLU A 76 -8.10 -16.87 -19.17
C GLU A 76 -9.42 -16.13 -18.95
N ASN A 77 -10.49 -16.85 -18.58
CA ASN A 77 -11.78 -16.25 -18.28
C ASN A 77 -11.68 -15.26 -17.10
N ILE A 78 -10.92 -15.60 -16.06
CA ILE A 78 -10.68 -14.70 -14.93
C ILE A 78 -9.96 -13.43 -15.40
N GLN A 79 -8.97 -13.54 -16.28
CA GLN A 79 -8.22 -12.39 -16.81
C GLN A 79 -9.13 -11.44 -17.60
N VAL A 80 -10.00 -12.00 -18.46
CA VAL A 80 -10.96 -11.21 -19.27
C VAL A 80 -12.01 -10.55 -18.39
N LEU A 81 -12.58 -11.28 -17.43
CA LEU A 81 -13.66 -10.79 -16.55
C LEU A 81 -13.16 -9.97 -15.36
N ASN A 82 -11.86 -9.84 -15.16
CA ASN A 82 -11.23 -9.28 -13.98
C ASN A 82 -11.80 -7.90 -13.57
N TYR A 83 -11.98 -6.98 -14.53
CA TYR A 83 -12.55 -5.66 -14.23
C TYR A 83 -13.97 -5.77 -13.65
N LYS A 84 -14.81 -6.62 -14.26
CA LYS A 84 -16.19 -6.84 -13.82
C LYS A 84 -16.23 -7.51 -12.44
N ILE A 85 -15.34 -8.47 -12.20
CA ILE A 85 -15.17 -9.14 -10.90
C ILE A 85 -14.85 -8.11 -9.80
N VAL A 86 -13.87 -7.23 -10.03
CA VAL A 86 -13.49 -6.18 -9.07
C VAL A 86 -14.68 -5.26 -8.78
N CYS A 87 -15.35 -4.76 -9.83
CA CYS A 87 -16.50 -3.86 -9.67
C CYS A 87 -17.67 -4.52 -8.92
N ASP A 88 -17.98 -5.79 -9.24
CA ASP A 88 -19.04 -6.53 -8.55
C ASP A 88 -18.68 -6.76 -7.08
N LEU A 89 -17.44 -7.16 -6.80
CA LEU A 89 -16.95 -7.36 -5.44
C LEU A 89 -17.05 -6.08 -4.60
N ILE A 90 -16.64 -4.93 -5.15
CA ILE A 90 -16.76 -3.62 -4.48
C ILE A 90 -18.24 -3.33 -4.16
N ASN A 91 -19.13 -3.50 -5.14
CA ASN A 91 -20.55 -3.20 -4.97
C ASN A 91 -21.25 -4.15 -3.98
N LYS A 92 -20.97 -5.45 -4.04
CA LYS A 92 -21.47 -6.45 -3.11
C LYS A 92 -20.95 -6.20 -1.69
N SER A 93 -19.65 -5.98 -1.54
CA SER A 93 -19.01 -5.71 -0.24
C SER A 93 -19.54 -4.42 0.40
N ARG A 94 -19.75 -3.37 -0.41
CA ARG A 94 -20.39 -2.14 0.05
C ARG A 94 -21.81 -2.38 0.56
N ARG A 95 -22.63 -3.12 -0.20
CA ARG A 95 -24.01 -3.46 0.22
C ARG A 95 -24.01 -4.24 1.52
N ARG A 96 -23.16 -5.26 1.64
CA ARG A 96 -23.05 -6.08 2.86
C ARG A 96 -22.55 -5.29 4.06
N PHE A 97 -21.59 -4.39 3.85
CA PHE A 97 -21.14 -3.46 4.89
C PHE A 97 -22.30 -2.61 5.42
N LEU A 98 -23.09 -1.99 4.53
CA LEU A 98 -24.26 -1.21 4.92
C LEU A 98 -25.34 -2.06 5.61
N GLN A 99 -25.56 -3.30 5.17
CA GLN A 99 -26.48 -4.24 5.83
C GLN A 99 -26.02 -4.58 7.25
N TYR A 100 -24.72 -4.83 7.45
CA TYR A 100 -24.17 -5.05 8.79
C TYR A 100 -24.39 -3.82 9.67
N LEU A 101 -24.12 -2.62 9.17
CA LEU A 101 -24.39 -1.38 9.92
C LEU A 101 -25.87 -1.21 10.26
N ALA A 102 -26.77 -1.49 9.32
CA ALA A 102 -28.21 -1.42 9.54
C ALA A 102 -28.69 -2.45 10.56
N SER A 103 -28.10 -3.66 10.60
CA SER A 103 -28.47 -4.66 11.61
C SER A 103 -28.12 -4.24 13.04
N TYR A 104 -27.08 -3.40 13.21
CA TYR A 104 -26.68 -2.87 14.52
C TYR A 104 -27.58 -1.76 15.04
N ILE A 105 -28.29 -1.07 14.17
CA ILE A 105 -29.19 0.03 14.52
C ILE A 105 -30.56 -0.42 14.06
N SER A 106 -31.36 -0.96 14.99
CA SER A 106 -32.73 -1.45 14.80
C SER A 106 -33.68 -0.38 14.26
N ASP A 107 -33.45 0.03 13.02
CA ASP A 107 -33.99 1.22 12.39
C ASP A 107 -34.27 0.83 10.94
N SER A 108 -35.49 0.33 10.71
CA SER A 108 -36.01 -0.14 9.42
C SER A 108 -36.19 0.97 8.38
N SER A 109 -35.88 2.22 8.75
CA SER A 109 -36.03 3.42 7.93
C SER A 109 -34.81 3.72 7.04
N ILE A 110 -33.81 2.82 6.98
CA ILE A 110 -32.59 3.01 6.20
C ILE A 110 -32.85 2.64 4.73
N ASN A 111 -33.76 3.37 4.10
CA ASN A 111 -33.68 3.69 2.68
C ASN A 111 -32.64 4.79 2.51
N VAL A 112 -31.40 4.57 2.97
CA VAL A 112 -30.28 5.25 2.32
C VAL A 112 -30.05 4.48 1.03
N VAL A 113 -31.01 4.65 0.11
CA VAL A 113 -30.74 4.62 -1.31
C VAL A 113 -29.73 5.74 -1.50
N VAL A 114 -28.46 5.46 -1.18
CA VAL A 114 -27.40 6.15 -1.88
C VAL A 114 -27.64 5.68 -3.30
N ASP A 115 -28.32 6.54 -4.06
CA ASP A 115 -28.63 6.32 -5.46
C ASP A 115 -27.29 6.34 -6.18
N LEU A 116 -26.59 5.21 -6.13
CA LEU A 116 -25.20 5.02 -6.54
C LEU A 116 -25.18 4.70 -8.04
N GLY A 117 -25.90 5.53 -8.79
CA GLY A 117 -25.85 5.58 -10.24
C GLY A 117 -24.45 6.02 -10.65
N SER A 118 -23.70 5.05 -11.17
CA SER A 118 -22.30 5.14 -11.62
C SER A 118 -21.27 5.46 -10.53
N LEU A 119 -20.21 4.64 -10.49
CA LEU A 119 -18.96 5.05 -9.88
C LEU A 119 -18.55 6.34 -10.61
N ALA A 120 -18.67 7.51 -10.00
CA ALA A 120 -17.98 8.69 -10.48
C ALA A 120 -16.49 8.44 -10.23
N VAL A 121 -15.86 7.73 -11.18
CA VAL A 121 -14.48 7.28 -11.04
C VAL A 121 -13.57 8.50 -11.22
N ASN A 122 -13.19 9.12 -10.11
CA ASN A 122 -12.11 10.08 -10.09
C ASN A 122 -10.84 9.45 -10.70
N GLN A 123 -9.96 10.25 -11.31
CA GLN A 123 -8.72 9.75 -11.93
C GLN A 123 -7.87 8.89 -10.99
N TYR A 124 -7.86 9.22 -9.69
CA TYR A 124 -7.24 8.41 -8.65
C TYR A 124 -7.85 7.02 -8.52
N THR A 125 -9.18 6.93 -8.43
CA THR A 125 -9.86 5.63 -8.33
C THR A 125 -9.59 4.76 -9.55
N ASN A 126 -9.34 5.33 -10.74
CA ASN A 126 -8.94 4.57 -11.92
C ASN A 126 -7.53 3.97 -11.81
N LEU A 127 -6.52 4.77 -11.45
CA LEU A 127 -5.14 4.30 -11.28
C LEU A 127 -5.01 3.26 -10.17
N VAL A 128 -5.72 3.51 -9.07
CA VAL A 128 -5.74 2.63 -7.91
C VAL A 128 -6.46 1.33 -8.22
N LEU A 129 -7.59 1.40 -8.92
CA LEU A 129 -8.32 0.22 -9.36
C LEU A 129 -7.54 -0.59 -10.40
N SER A 130 -6.73 0.03 -11.26
CA SER A 130 -5.91 -0.71 -12.23
C SER A 130 -4.78 -1.51 -11.55
N GLU A 131 -4.10 -0.94 -10.54
CA GLU A 131 -3.10 -1.70 -9.77
C GLU A 131 -3.75 -2.85 -8.98
N TYR A 132 -4.87 -2.60 -8.33
CA TYR A 132 -5.54 -3.63 -7.51
C TYR A 132 -6.19 -4.72 -8.35
N LYS A 133 -6.63 -4.40 -9.56
CA LYS A 133 -7.13 -5.37 -10.53
C LYS A 133 -6.09 -6.46 -10.78
N ILE A 134 -4.81 -6.11 -10.87
CA ILE A 134 -3.73 -7.09 -11.09
C ILE A 134 -3.52 -7.96 -9.84
N ILE A 135 -3.44 -7.34 -8.66
CA ILE A 135 -3.22 -8.03 -7.38
C ILE A 135 -4.37 -9.02 -7.08
N LEU A 136 -5.62 -8.58 -7.24
CA LEU A 136 -6.79 -9.41 -7.00
C LEU A 136 -6.85 -10.59 -7.98
N GLN A 137 -6.53 -10.37 -9.26
CA GLN A 137 -6.47 -11.43 -10.25
C GLN A 137 -5.45 -12.50 -9.87
N GLN A 138 -4.23 -12.10 -9.51
CA GLN A 138 -3.20 -13.04 -9.08
C GLN A 138 -3.65 -13.82 -7.85
N LEU A 139 -4.24 -13.14 -6.86
CA LEU A 139 -4.81 -13.77 -5.67
C LEU A 139 -5.87 -14.82 -6.03
N LEU A 140 -6.83 -14.49 -6.91
CA LEU A 140 -7.88 -15.43 -7.34
C LEU A 140 -7.30 -16.63 -8.07
N VAL A 141 -6.33 -16.43 -8.96
CA VAL A 141 -5.67 -17.54 -9.67
C VAL A 141 -4.97 -18.47 -8.68
N TYR A 142 -4.24 -17.92 -7.70
CA TYR A 142 -3.58 -18.73 -6.66
C TYR A 142 -4.57 -19.50 -5.79
N MET A 143 -5.70 -18.90 -5.42
CA MET A 143 -6.70 -19.56 -4.56
C MET A 143 -7.49 -20.66 -5.30
N ILE A 144 -7.75 -20.50 -6.60
CA ILE A 144 -8.61 -21.42 -7.35
C ILE A 144 -7.80 -22.54 -8.01
N PHE A 145 -6.66 -22.21 -8.65
CA PHE A 145 -5.92 -23.16 -9.47
C PHE A 145 -4.58 -23.61 -8.85
N GLY A 146 -4.10 -22.89 -7.84
CA GLY A 146 -2.80 -23.14 -7.21
C GLY A 146 -1.63 -22.46 -7.92
N SER A 147 -0.41 -22.73 -7.44
CA SER A 147 0.80 -22.03 -7.91
C SER A 147 1.25 -22.41 -9.33
N SER A 148 0.89 -23.60 -9.82
CA SER A 148 1.29 -24.05 -11.17
C SER A 148 0.60 -23.30 -12.31
N ALA A 149 -0.58 -22.72 -12.04
CA ALA A 149 -1.40 -22.04 -13.03
C ALA A 149 -0.95 -20.61 -13.35
N VAL A 150 0.00 -20.07 -12.57
CA VAL A 150 0.51 -18.71 -12.76
C VAL A 150 1.69 -18.76 -13.72
N ASN A 151 1.50 -18.23 -14.94
CA ASN A 151 2.56 -18.14 -15.96
C ASN A 151 3.47 -16.90 -15.78
N ASP A 152 3.38 -16.24 -14.62
CA ASP A 152 3.88 -14.88 -14.43
C ASP A 152 5.25 -14.89 -13.74
N TYR A 153 6.31 -14.76 -14.54
CA TYR A 153 7.71 -14.65 -14.07
C TYR A 153 8.01 -13.33 -13.34
N GLY A 154 7.03 -12.42 -13.26
CA GLY A 154 7.26 -11.05 -12.83
C GLY A 154 7.77 -10.89 -11.41
N LEU A 155 7.52 -11.84 -10.52
CA LEU A 155 7.89 -11.71 -9.10
C LEU A 155 9.21 -12.41 -8.74
N GLY A 156 9.92 -12.97 -9.73
CA GLY A 156 11.17 -13.70 -9.52
C GLY A 156 11.00 -15.04 -8.78
N PHE A 157 9.76 -15.45 -8.49
CA PHE A 157 9.45 -16.78 -7.97
C PHE A 157 9.29 -17.76 -9.13
N ILE A 158 9.92 -18.93 -9.01
CA ILE A 158 9.63 -20.07 -9.89
C ILE A 158 8.23 -20.57 -9.50
N ASN A 159 7.38 -20.89 -10.48
CA ASN A 159 5.97 -21.31 -10.32
C ASN A 159 5.73 -22.41 -9.25
N TYR A 160 6.79 -23.11 -8.82
CA TYR A 160 6.73 -24.24 -7.89
C TYR A 160 7.17 -23.93 -6.45
N THR A 161 7.64 -22.71 -6.16
CA THR A 161 8.23 -22.34 -4.86
C THR A 161 7.56 -21.11 -4.25
N VAL A 162 6.27 -20.91 -4.50
CA VAL A 162 5.53 -19.78 -3.94
C VAL A 162 5.32 -20.00 -2.44
N PRO A 163 5.82 -19.13 -1.55
CA PRO A 163 5.61 -19.26 -0.12
C PRO A 163 4.15 -18.92 0.25
N SER A 164 3.54 -19.66 1.18
CA SER A 164 2.15 -19.37 1.62
C SER A 164 2.00 -17.97 2.21
N TYR A 165 3.05 -17.46 2.88
CA TYR A 165 3.08 -16.09 3.40
C TYR A 165 2.89 -15.04 2.30
N TYR A 166 3.39 -15.28 1.09
CA TYR A 166 3.20 -14.34 -0.02
C TYR A 166 1.72 -14.18 -0.38
N ILE A 167 0.95 -15.27 -0.34
CA ILE A 167 -0.49 -15.23 -0.65
C ILE A 167 -1.26 -14.58 0.50
N SER A 168 -0.81 -14.73 1.74
CA SER A 168 -1.31 -13.93 2.88
C SER A 168 -1.10 -12.44 2.65
N ILE A 169 0.07 -12.02 2.15
CA ILE A 169 0.33 -10.61 1.81
C ILE A 169 -0.64 -10.13 0.74
N LEU A 170 -0.86 -10.92 -0.32
CA LEU A 170 -1.79 -10.57 -1.39
C LEU A 170 -3.22 -10.38 -0.86
N LEU A 171 -3.71 -11.33 -0.05
CA LEU A 171 -5.05 -11.24 0.54
C LEU A 171 -5.19 -10.00 1.44
N GLU A 172 -4.25 -9.78 2.36
CA GLU A 172 -4.26 -8.62 3.26
C GLU A 172 -4.24 -7.31 2.48
N THR A 173 -3.38 -7.23 1.48
CA THR A 173 -3.26 -6.06 0.60
C THR A 173 -4.56 -5.82 -0.15
N SER A 174 -5.16 -6.86 -0.75
CA SER A 174 -6.44 -6.77 -1.44
C SER A 174 -7.58 -6.30 -0.53
N VAL A 175 -7.71 -6.87 0.68
CA VAL A 175 -8.76 -6.48 1.63
C VAL A 175 -8.61 -5.02 2.06
N LEU A 176 -7.40 -4.58 2.40
CA LEU A 176 -7.13 -3.21 2.83
C LEU A 176 -7.40 -2.20 1.71
N HIS A 177 -6.96 -2.52 0.50
CA HIS A 177 -7.15 -1.66 -0.66
C HIS A 177 -8.61 -1.57 -1.12
N LEU A 178 -9.33 -2.69 -1.14
CA LEU A 178 -10.77 -2.70 -1.43
C LEU A 178 -11.56 -1.96 -0.35
N GLY A 179 -11.22 -2.12 0.93
CA GLY A 179 -11.82 -1.37 2.03
C GLY A 179 -11.59 0.13 1.88
N ASN A 180 -10.37 0.53 1.53
CA ASN A 180 -10.04 1.92 1.23
C ASN A 180 -10.93 2.47 0.11
N LEU A 181 -11.03 1.76 -1.02
CA LEU A 181 -11.88 2.17 -2.14
C LEU A 181 -13.35 2.27 -1.76
N ILE A 182 -13.91 1.29 -1.05
CA ILE A 182 -15.31 1.31 -0.63
C ILE A 182 -15.59 2.57 0.20
N ILE A 183 -14.75 2.88 1.19
CA ILE A 183 -14.94 4.07 2.01
C ILE A 183 -14.76 5.36 1.21
N CYS A 184 -13.74 5.46 0.33
CA CYS A 184 -13.61 6.61 -0.54
C CYS A 184 -14.89 6.80 -1.39
N THR A 185 -15.44 5.72 -1.99
CA THR A 185 -16.65 5.81 -2.81
C THR A 185 -17.90 6.20 -2.01
N ILE A 186 -18.03 5.74 -0.75
CA ILE A 186 -19.12 6.15 0.13
C ILE A 186 -18.99 7.64 0.46
N ILE A 187 -17.79 8.12 0.81
CA ILE A 187 -17.54 9.53 1.10
C ILE A 187 -17.81 10.40 -0.14
N ASP A 188 -17.35 9.98 -1.31
CA ASP A 188 -17.51 10.74 -2.56
C ASP A 188 -18.96 10.74 -3.05
N SER A 189 -19.74 9.70 -2.76
CA SER A 189 -21.18 9.67 -3.04
C SER A 189 -21.99 10.63 -2.17
N CYS A 190 -21.43 11.11 -1.05
CA CYS A 190 -22.09 12.09 -0.21
C CYS A 190 -21.95 13.49 -0.82
N ALA A 191 -23.09 14.12 -1.14
CA ALA A 191 -23.12 15.46 -1.73
C ALA A 191 -22.48 16.58 -0.87
N SER A 192 -22.36 16.39 0.45
CA SER A 192 -21.78 17.39 1.36
C SER A 192 -21.02 16.74 2.52
N LEU A 193 -20.04 17.46 3.07
CA LEU A 193 -19.30 17.00 4.26
C LEU A 193 -20.20 16.86 5.49
N SER A 194 -21.27 17.66 5.57
CA SER A 194 -22.27 17.51 6.63
C SER A 194 -22.96 16.15 6.56
N LYS A 195 -23.31 15.66 5.36
CA LYS A 195 -23.88 14.32 5.16
C LYS A 195 -22.89 13.21 5.53
N VAL A 196 -21.60 13.39 5.23
CA VAL A 196 -20.54 12.45 5.67
C VAL A 196 -20.49 12.40 7.19
N SER A 197 -20.45 13.56 7.84
CA SER A 197 -20.41 13.64 9.31
C SER A 197 -21.65 13.01 9.95
N THR A 198 -22.85 13.28 9.44
CA THR A 198 -24.08 12.68 9.96
C THR A 198 -24.12 11.17 9.75
N PHE A 199 -23.66 10.67 8.59
CA PHE A 199 -23.52 9.22 8.34
C PHE A 199 -22.58 8.57 9.37
N LEU A 200 -21.37 9.11 9.54
CA LEU A 200 -20.37 8.55 10.45
C LEU A 200 -20.85 8.59 11.91
N ASN A 201 -21.52 9.65 12.33
CA ASN A 201 -22.05 9.79 13.68
C ASN A 201 -23.26 8.89 13.93
N LYS A 202 -24.18 8.78 12.96
CA LYS A 202 -25.37 7.90 13.06
C LYS A 202 -24.94 6.46 13.35
N TYR A 203 -23.93 5.97 12.64
CA TYR A 203 -23.43 4.60 12.79
C TYR A 203 -22.31 4.43 13.83
N LYS A 204 -21.98 5.48 14.60
CA LYS A 204 -20.87 5.49 15.58
C LYS A 204 -19.55 4.99 14.96
N LEU A 205 -19.29 5.35 13.71
CA LEU A 205 -18.12 4.93 12.93
C LEU A 205 -16.99 5.95 12.98
N CYS A 206 -17.27 7.20 13.33
CA CYS A 206 -16.27 8.27 13.25
C CYS A 206 -15.09 8.02 14.20
N ASN A 207 -13.86 8.18 13.69
CA ASN A 207 -12.68 8.32 14.54
C ASN A 207 -12.68 9.71 15.21
N ILE A 208 -12.25 9.78 16.46
CA ILE A 208 -12.29 10.98 17.30
C ILE A 208 -11.52 12.13 16.65
N SER A 209 -10.44 11.84 15.94
CA SER A 209 -9.62 12.82 15.20
C SER A 209 -10.38 13.56 14.09
N TYR A 210 -11.51 13.03 13.62
CA TYR A 210 -12.27 13.56 12.49
C TYR A 210 -13.71 13.97 12.86
N LEU A 211 -14.00 14.22 14.15
CA LEU A 211 -15.34 14.58 14.60
C LEU A 211 -15.85 15.91 14.02
N SER A 212 -14.96 16.89 13.83
CA SER A 212 -15.37 18.21 13.33
C SER A 212 -15.47 18.24 11.80
N ILE A 213 -16.39 19.05 11.27
CA ILE A 213 -16.50 19.28 9.81
C ILE A 213 -15.17 19.82 9.24
N ARG A 214 -14.46 20.66 10.00
CA ARG A 214 -13.14 21.18 9.57
C ARG A 214 -12.08 20.09 9.48
N SER A 215 -12.01 19.19 10.46
CA SER A 215 -11.08 18.03 10.40
C SER A 215 -11.41 17.09 9.24
N LEU A 216 -12.70 16.87 8.94
CA LEU A 216 -13.14 16.09 7.77
C LEU A 216 -12.72 16.76 6.46
N ALA A 217 -12.84 18.08 6.36
CA ALA A 217 -12.40 18.84 5.20
C ALA A 217 -10.88 18.77 5.00
N CYS A 218 -10.10 18.96 6.08
CA CYS A 218 -8.66 18.80 6.06
C CYS A 218 -8.25 17.39 5.62
N PHE A 219 -8.93 16.36 6.14
CA PHE A 219 -8.68 14.97 5.76
C PHE A 219 -8.95 14.71 4.27
N LYS A 220 -10.09 15.18 3.75
CA LYS A 220 -10.42 15.05 2.32
C LYS A 220 -9.40 15.77 1.44
N ASN A 221 -8.99 16.99 1.82
CA ASN A 221 -7.97 17.75 1.09
C ASN A 221 -6.61 17.04 1.12
N LEU A 222 -6.23 16.47 2.26
CA LEU A 222 -5.01 15.68 2.40
C LEU A 222 -5.03 14.47 1.46
N LEU A 223 -6.15 13.74 1.40
CA LEU A 223 -6.30 12.61 0.47
C LEU A 223 -6.13 13.06 -0.99
N VAL A 224 -6.76 14.16 -1.40
CA VAL A 224 -6.63 14.68 -2.78
C VAL A 224 -5.18 15.06 -3.09
N TYR A 225 -4.51 15.78 -2.19
CA TYR A 225 -3.11 16.18 -2.35
C TYR A 225 -2.18 14.97 -2.45
N GLN A 226 -2.35 14.01 -1.53
CA GLN A 226 -1.59 12.76 -1.53
C GLN A 226 -1.82 11.97 -2.82
N ASN A 227 -3.04 11.95 -3.35
CA ASN A 227 -3.37 11.24 -4.58
C ASN A 227 -2.67 11.86 -5.80
N LEU A 228 -2.53 13.18 -5.84
CA LEU A 228 -1.76 13.88 -6.88
C LEU A 228 -0.27 13.56 -6.79
N ILE A 229 0.31 13.57 -5.58
CA ILE A 229 1.70 13.15 -5.37
C ILE A 229 1.88 11.70 -5.82
N TYR A 230 0.95 10.82 -5.43
CA TYR A 230 1.04 9.41 -5.79
C TYR A 230 1.02 9.22 -7.30
N SER A 231 0.09 9.85 -8.02
CA SER A 231 -0.05 9.66 -9.46
C SER A 231 1.14 10.15 -10.28
N TYR A 232 1.78 11.25 -9.86
CA TYR A 232 2.85 11.88 -10.65
C TYR A 232 4.26 11.58 -10.15
N ILE A 233 4.42 11.26 -8.86
CA ILE A 233 5.75 11.07 -8.25
C ILE A 233 5.94 9.63 -7.81
N ASP A 234 5.12 9.14 -6.87
CA ASP A 234 5.38 7.84 -6.25
C ASP A 234 5.09 6.67 -7.19
N TYR A 235 4.04 6.73 -8.02
CA TYR A 235 3.66 5.67 -8.94
C TYR A 235 4.72 5.45 -10.04
N PRO A 236 5.19 6.48 -10.78
CA PRO A 236 6.28 6.31 -11.74
C PRO A 236 7.57 5.84 -11.06
N LYS A 237 7.88 6.36 -9.87
CA LYS A 237 9.04 5.94 -9.07
C LYS A 237 8.95 4.46 -8.67
N ALA A 238 7.77 3.97 -8.30
CA ALA A 238 7.57 2.57 -7.94
C ALA A 238 7.76 1.64 -9.13
N ILE A 239 7.27 2.04 -10.32
CA ILE A 239 7.50 1.31 -11.58
C ILE A 239 8.98 1.26 -11.93
N TYR A 240 9.68 2.40 -11.92
CA TYR A 240 11.11 2.47 -12.22
C TYR A 240 11.93 1.57 -11.27
N ASN A 241 11.61 1.58 -9.98
CA ASN A 241 12.28 0.76 -8.98
C ASN A 241 11.85 -0.72 -8.98
N CYS A 242 10.95 -1.14 -9.88
CA CYS A 242 10.39 -2.50 -9.92
C CYS A 242 9.83 -2.95 -8.57
N ARG A 243 9.02 -2.10 -7.93
CA ARG A 243 8.42 -2.36 -6.62
C ARG A 243 6.91 -2.15 -6.64
N TYR A 244 6.19 -3.01 -5.92
CA TYR A 244 4.81 -2.77 -5.51
C TYR A 244 4.75 -2.43 -4.03
N ARG A 245 3.91 -1.45 -3.70
CA ARG A 245 3.56 -1.15 -2.31
C ARG A 245 2.46 -2.11 -1.86
N VAL A 246 2.73 -2.85 -0.79
CA VAL A 246 1.78 -3.77 -0.16
C VAL A 246 1.40 -3.27 1.22
N LEU A 247 0.16 -3.58 1.62
CA LEU A 247 -0.39 -3.23 2.93
C LEU A 247 -0.58 -4.50 3.75
N LEU A 248 -0.09 -4.49 4.98
CA LEU A 248 -0.08 -5.65 5.87
C LEU A 248 -0.80 -5.36 7.18
N LEU A 249 -1.50 -6.37 7.69
CA LEU A 249 -2.09 -6.37 9.02
C LEU A 249 -1.05 -6.89 10.02
N SER A 250 -0.51 -5.99 10.84
CA SER A 250 0.39 -6.34 11.93
C SER A 250 -0.33 -6.26 13.28
N SER A 251 0.27 -6.81 14.34
CA SER A 251 -0.24 -6.69 15.70
C SER A 251 -0.33 -5.22 16.17
N GLN A 252 0.49 -4.34 15.60
CA GLN A 252 0.56 -2.91 15.98
C GLN A 252 -0.36 -2.01 15.14
N GLY A 253 -0.93 -2.51 14.04
CA GLY A 253 -1.66 -1.70 13.07
C GLY A 253 -1.41 -2.09 11.61
N ILE A 254 -1.89 -1.25 10.70
CA ILE A 254 -1.67 -1.38 9.26
C ILE A 254 -0.31 -0.81 8.89
N VAL A 255 0.55 -1.61 8.24
CA VAL A 255 1.92 -1.22 7.86
C VAL A 255 2.10 -1.38 6.36
N SER A 256 2.87 -0.47 5.73
CA SER A 256 3.20 -0.56 4.31
C SER A 256 4.60 -1.10 4.11
N LYS A 257 4.76 -2.03 3.18
CA LYS A 257 6.06 -2.54 2.73
C LYS A 257 6.15 -2.49 1.21
N TYR A 258 7.36 -2.70 0.68
CA TYR A 258 7.57 -2.87 -0.74
C TYR A 258 7.96 -4.32 -1.03
N ILE A 259 7.34 -4.89 -2.06
CA ILE A 259 7.76 -6.16 -2.66
C ILE A 259 8.35 -5.89 -4.03
N TYR A 260 9.36 -6.67 -4.40
CA TYR A 260 9.92 -6.62 -5.74
C TYR A 260 8.92 -7.22 -6.74
N CYS A 261 8.75 -6.56 -7.89
CA CYS A 261 7.99 -7.07 -9.02
C CYS A 261 8.48 -6.44 -10.32
N TYR A 262 8.62 -7.25 -11.35
CA TYR A 262 9.02 -6.86 -12.69
C TYR A 262 7.90 -6.05 -13.35
N ARG A 263 8.10 -4.74 -13.45
CA ARG A 263 7.10 -3.78 -13.95
C ARG A 263 7.54 -3.05 -15.22
N PHE A 264 8.52 -3.56 -15.96
CA PHE A 264 9.01 -2.89 -17.16
C PHE A 264 7.93 -2.65 -18.23
N LYS A 265 6.95 -3.55 -18.34
CA LYS A 265 5.81 -3.38 -19.25
C LYS A 265 4.90 -2.20 -18.85
N ASP A 266 4.90 -1.82 -17.58
CA ASP A 266 4.08 -0.71 -17.09
C ASP A 266 4.67 0.65 -17.48
N ILE A 267 5.97 0.73 -17.82
CA ILE A 267 6.63 1.98 -18.22
C ILE A 267 5.94 2.59 -19.45
N SER A 268 5.53 1.75 -20.43
CA SER A 268 4.83 2.23 -21.63
C SER A 268 3.44 2.77 -21.34
N SER A 269 2.87 2.51 -20.17
CA SER A 269 1.57 3.06 -19.75
C SER A 269 1.67 4.44 -19.10
N LEU A 270 2.89 4.95 -18.87
CA LEU A 270 3.11 6.24 -18.24
C LEU A 270 2.88 7.40 -19.22
N SER A 271 2.22 8.44 -18.70
CA SER A 271 2.09 9.72 -19.40
C SER A 271 3.43 10.47 -19.51
N SER A 272 3.52 11.42 -20.44
CA SER A 272 4.74 12.22 -20.65
C SER A 272 5.22 12.96 -19.38
N ILE A 273 4.29 13.44 -18.55
CA ILE A 273 4.62 14.09 -17.27
C ILE A 273 5.20 13.08 -16.27
N GLN A 274 4.63 11.88 -16.19
CA GLN A 274 5.14 10.80 -15.34
C GLN A 274 6.51 10.30 -15.80
N LEU A 275 6.77 10.27 -17.10
CA LEU A 275 8.10 9.99 -17.66
C LEU A 275 9.12 11.06 -17.27
N GLY A 276 8.69 12.33 -17.17
CA GLY A 276 9.52 13.40 -16.64
C GLY A 276 10.03 13.11 -15.22
N THR A 277 9.19 12.54 -14.34
CA THR A 277 9.62 12.10 -13.00
C THR A 277 10.71 11.03 -13.07
N ILE A 278 10.57 10.05 -13.96
CA ILE A 278 11.59 9.01 -14.16
C ILE A 278 12.91 9.64 -14.62
N PHE A 279 12.85 10.54 -15.59
CA PHE A 279 14.02 11.26 -16.07
C PHE A 279 14.75 12.03 -14.95
N PHE A 280 14.01 12.67 -14.04
CA PHE A 280 14.63 13.32 -12.87
C PHE A 280 15.29 12.32 -11.91
N ILE A 281 14.71 11.13 -11.74
CA ILE A 281 15.32 10.06 -10.94
C ILE A 281 16.60 9.55 -11.62
N GLU A 282 16.60 9.34 -12.93
CA GLU A 282 17.80 8.93 -13.68
C GLU A 282 18.90 10.00 -13.62
N LEU A 283 18.54 11.28 -13.77
CA LEU A 283 19.48 12.38 -13.59
C LEU A 283 20.05 12.39 -12.17
N GLN A 284 19.21 12.18 -11.16
CA GLN A 284 19.63 12.09 -9.77
C GLN A 284 20.63 10.94 -9.59
N ASP A 285 20.35 9.76 -10.13
CA ASP A 285 21.22 8.58 -10.06
C ASP A 285 22.58 8.80 -10.74
N VAL A 286 22.64 9.63 -11.79
CA VAL A 286 23.90 9.99 -12.47
C VAL A 286 24.68 11.10 -11.75
N ILE A 287 23.97 12.08 -11.18
CA ILE A 287 24.58 13.28 -10.59
C ILE A 287 25.05 13.03 -9.16
N ILE A 288 24.23 12.38 -8.32
CA ILE A 288 24.52 12.19 -6.89
C ILE A 288 25.87 11.50 -6.66
N PRO A 289 26.21 10.36 -7.30
CA PRO A 289 27.49 9.69 -7.07
C PRO A 289 28.69 10.58 -7.40
N LYS A 290 28.58 11.41 -8.46
CA LYS A 290 29.64 12.34 -8.87
C LYS A 290 29.81 13.49 -7.86
N LEU A 291 28.70 14.00 -7.31
CA LEU A 291 28.73 15.02 -6.25
C LEU A 291 29.28 14.46 -4.94
N GLU A 292 28.89 13.25 -4.55
CA GLU A 292 29.45 12.59 -3.36
C GLU A 292 30.95 12.38 -3.51
N GLN A 293 31.42 11.93 -4.67
CA GLN A 293 32.84 11.75 -4.93
C GLN A 293 33.63 13.07 -4.86
N SER A 294 33.08 14.16 -5.44
CA SER A 294 33.74 15.47 -5.39
C SER A 294 33.77 16.05 -3.98
N LEU A 295 32.70 15.90 -3.21
CA LEU A 295 32.64 16.29 -1.79
C LEU A 295 33.61 15.48 -0.93
N LEU A 296 33.76 14.17 -1.19
CA LEU A 296 34.74 13.34 -0.48
C LEU A 296 36.19 13.78 -0.76
N ILE A 297 36.51 14.17 -2.00
CA ILE A 297 37.84 14.69 -2.36
C ILE A 297 38.09 16.04 -1.67
N LEU A 298 37.13 16.95 -1.72
CA LEU A 298 37.20 18.24 -1.02
C LEU A 298 37.37 18.06 0.49
N GLY A 299 36.62 17.13 1.09
CA GLY A 299 36.74 16.79 2.51
C GLY A 299 38.14 16.28 2.86
N LYS A 300 38.73 15.39 2.04
CA LYS A 300 40.12 14.92 2.23
C LYS A 300 41.14 16.06 2.13
N LEU A 301 40.97 16.99 1.20
CA LEU A 301 41.84 18.15 1.07
C LEU A 301 41.76 19.06 2.31
N VAL A 302 40.55 19.34 2.81
CA VAL A 302 40.35 20.14 4.04
C VAL A 302 41.01 19.46 5.23
N VAL A 303 40.79 18.16 5.42
CA VAL A 303 41.42 17.39 6.52
C VAL A 303 42.94 17.39 6.40
N TYR A 304 43.49 17.21 5.19
CA TYR A 304 44.93 17.26 4.96
C TYR A 304 45.52 18.62 5.34
N VAL A 305 44.89 19.72 4.93
CA VAL A 305 45.33 21.08 5.29
C VAL A 305 45.28 21.30 6.81
N LEU A 306 44.22 20.83 7.48
CA LEU A 306 44.11 20.92 8.94
C LEU A 306 45.21 20.12 9.65
N ILE A 307 45.48 18.88 9.22
CA ILE A 307 46.56 18.05 9.80
C ILE A 307 47.91 18.76 9.62
N ASN A 308 48.18 19.30 8.43
CA ASN A 308 49.45 19.98 8.16
C ASN A 308 49.60 21.27 8.98
N LEU A 309 48.53 22.05 9.15
CA LEU A 309 48.53 23.25 10.00
C LEU A 309 48.82 22.89 11.47
N VAL A 310 48.15 21.87 12.00
CA VAL A 310 48.36 21.39 13.37
C VAL A 310 49.77 20.85 13.56
N ALA A 311 50.28 20.04 12.62
CA ALA A 311 51.64 19.52 12.67
C ALA A 311 52.69 20.64 12.69
N ASN A 312 52.54 21.64 11.81
CA ASN A 312 53.43 22.79 11.78
C ASN A 312 53.35 23.62 13.06
N PHE A 313 52.16 23.75 13.66
CA PHE A 313 51.99 24.42 14.95
C PHE A 313 52.72 23.68 16.09
N PHE A 314 52.63 22.35 16.13
CA PHE A 314 53.39 21.53 17.08
C PHE A 314 54.90 21.67 16.90
N ILE A 315 55.40 21.64 15.66
CA ILE A 315 56.83 21.83 15.36
C ILE A 315 57.30 23.20 15.85
N LEU A 316 56.49 24.25 15.67
CA LEU A 316 56.80 25.60 16.11
C LEU A 316 56.88 25.69 17.64
N ILE A 317 55.94 25.07 18.35
CA ILE A 317 55.98 24.97 19.82
C ILE A 317 57.25 24.27 20.29
N VAL A 318 57.59 23.11 19.71
CA VAL A 318 58.80 22.37 20.07
C VAL A 318 60.04 23.24 19.86
N LYS A 319 60.16 23.91 18.71
CA LYS A 319 61.27 24.83 18.41
C LYS A 319 61.41 25.96 19.44
N ILE A 320 60.30 26.55 19.88
CA ILE A 320 60.30 27.61 20.91
C ILE A 320 60.80 27.06 22.24
N ILE A 321 60.33 25.87 22.64
CA ILE A 321 60.74 25.23 23.90
C ILE A 321 62.24 24.90 23.87
N THR A 322 62.74 24.28 22.79
CA THR A 322 64.16 23.94 22.65
C THR A 322 65.04 25.18 22.62
N SER A 323 64.62 26.25 21.93
CA SER A 323 65.34 27.53 21.89
C SER A 323 65.46 28.15 23.29
N ARG A 324 64.36 28.18 24.06
CA ARG A 324 64.38 28.67 25.46
C ARG A 324 65.20 27.81 26.41
N LEU A 325 65.26 26.50 26.18
CA LEU A 325 66.11 25.61 26.97
C LEU A 325 67.59 25.85 26.67
N TYR A 326 67.95 26.01 25.39
CA TYR A 326 69.33 26.29 24.98
C TYR A 326 69.82 27.65 25.47
N SER A 327 68.96 28.67 25.48
CA SER A 327 69.29 30.01 26.02
C SER A 327 69.43 30.06 27.55
N ARG A 328 69.10 28.98 28.27
CA ARG A 328 69.25 28.86 29.73
C ARG A 328 70.48 28.04 30.16
N ILE A 329 71.15 27.39 29.20
CA ILE A 329 72.29 26.48 29.46
C ILE A 329 73.64 27.16 29.10
N ILE A 330 73.62 28.35 28.50
CA ILE A 330 74.77 29.23 28.25
C ILE A 330 74.74 30.38 29.25
#